data_AF-A0A2V4UNU4-F1
#
_entry.id   AF-A0A2V4UNU4-F1
#
_cell.length_a   1.000
_cell.length_b   1.000
_cell.length_c   1.000
_cell.angle_alpha   90.00
_cell.angle_beta   90.00
_cell.angle_gamma   90.00
#
_symmetry.space_group_name_H-M   'P 1'
#
loop_
_entity.id
_entity.type
_entity.pdbx_description
1 polymer ?
#
loop_
_entity_poly.entity_id
_entity_poly.type
_entity_poly.pdbx_seq_one_letter_code
_entity_poly.pdbx_strand_id
1 'polypeptide(L)'
;MPRIAKSFLLIMVVIGLLGGCSGVNKEDQEIIDRSESIAIKYLKDTYNLNDVVITRRQLQPRMAMARVTVYGYVRGHEEQHFNVSVNYESNKAELLSFSREFRNMLSERGFDPYK
;
A
#
# COMPACT_ATOMS: atom_id res chain seq x y z
N MET A 1 -24.84 31.53 -18.87
CA MET A 1 -25.15 30.15 -19.33
C MET A 1 -24.80 30.10 -20.81
N PRO A 2 -24.08 29.09 -21.32
CA PRO A 2 -24.16 27.68 -20.96
C PRO A 2 -22.95 27.16 -20.18
N ARG A 3 -23.23 26.12 -19.39
CA ARG A 3 -22.31 25.39 -18.52
C ARG A 3 -21.47 24.47 -19.39
N ILE A 4 -20.17 24.75 -19.49
CA ILE A 4 -19.18 23.82 -20.03
C ILE A 4 -19.10 22.67 -19.03
N ALA A 5 -19.81 21.59 -19.34
CA ALA A 5 -19.71 20.34 -18.63
C ALA A 5 -18.25 19.88 -18.73
N LYS A 6 -17.50 20.04 -17.64
CA LYS A 6 -16.20 19.41 -17.44
C LYS A 6 -16.44 17.91 -17.38
N SER A 7 -16.53 17.29 -18.55
CA SER A 7 -16.43 15.85 -18.70
C SER A 7 -15.00 15.46 -18.35
N PHE A 8 -14.71 15.37 -17.05
CA PHE A 8 -13.55 14.67 -16.53
C PHE A 8 -13.72 13.22 -16.97
N LEU A 9 -13.14 12.88 -18.12
CA LEU A 9 -13.01 11.52 -18.59
C LEU A 9 -12.11 10.80 -17.58
N LEU A 10 -12.72 10.24 -16.54
CA LEU A 10 -12.06 9.45 -15.51
C LEU A 10 -11.73 8.10 -16.15
N ILE A 11 -10.61 8.08 -16.88
CA ILE A 11 -10.01 6.85 -17.37
C ILE A 11 -9.50 6.10 -16.13
N MET A 12 -10.37 5.29 -15.55
CA MET A 12 -10.09 4.28 -14.51
C MET A 12 -9.38 3.11 -15.20
N VAL A 13 -8.18 3.35 -15.73
CA VAL A 13 -7.33 2.29 -16.27
C VAL A 13 -6.78 1.50 -15.09
N VAL A 14 -7.51 0.43 -14.78
CA VAL A 14 -7.08 -0.68 -13.95
C VAL A 14 -5.95 -1.41 -14.69
N ILE A 15 -4.72 -0.91 -14.58
CA ILE A 15 -3.53 -1.74 -14.82
C ILE A 15 -3.24 -2.44 -13.49
N GLY A 16 -4.00 -3.51 -13.26
CA GLY A 16 -3.82 -4.44 -12.15
C GLY A 16 -3.98 -5.87 -12.62
N LEU A 17 -3.52 -6.17 -13.84
CA LEU A 17 -3.40 -7.53 -14.33
C LEU A 17 -1.92 -7.82 -14.48
N LEU A 18 -1.50 -8.97 -13.96
CA LEU A 18 -0.15 -9.56 -13.96
C LEU A 18 0.67 -9.32 -12.68
N GLY A 19 0.22 -9.95 -11.59
CA GLY A 19 0.98 -10.04 -10.35
C GLY A 19 0.54 -11.15 -9.38
N GLY A 20 0.07 -12.29 -9.90
CA GLY A 20 0.07 -13.59 -9.19
C GLY A 20 -1.01 -13.85 -8.13
N CYS A 21 -2.04 -14.64 -8.50
CA CYS A 21 -2.83 -15.43 -7.55
C CYS A 21 -3.25 -16.75 -8.23
N SER A 22 -2.28 -17.65 -8.45
CA SER A 22 -2.54 -19.04 -8.83
C SER A 22 -1.98 -19.92 -7.71
N GLY A 23 -2.78 -20.20 -6.67
CA GLY A 23 -2.42 -21.16 -5.61
C GLY A 23 -2.72 -20.76 -4.16
N VAL A 24 -3.28 -19.58 -3.89
CA VAL A 24 -3.64 -19.14 -2.53
C VAL A 24 -5.09 -19.56 -2.23
N ASN A 25 -5.35 -20.10 -1.03
CA ASN A 25 -6.72 -20.48 -0.64
C ASN A 25 -7.56 -19.23 -0.30
N LYS A 26 -8.89 -19.40 -0.18
CA LYS A 26 -9.80 -18.28 0.07
C LYS A 26 -9.54 -17.54 1.39
N GLU A 27 -9.21 -18.26 2.46
CA GLU A 27 -8.93 -17.67 3.77
C GLU A 27 -7.67 -16.79 3.73
N ASP A 28 -6.60 -17.31 3.13
CA ASP A 28 -5.35 -16.57 2.94
C ASP A 28 -5.56 -15.33 2.06
N GLN A 29 -6.41 -15.42 1.04
CA GLN A 29 -6.75 -14.27 0.20
C GLN A 29 -7.48 -13.17 1.00
N GLU A 30 -8.47 -13.53 1.81
CA GLU A 30 -9.18 -12.57 2.67
C GLU A 30 -8.24 -11.90 3.67
N ILE A 31 -7.28 -12.64 4.23
CA ILE A 31 -6.21 -12.11 5.08
C ILE A 31 -5.35 -11.11 4.32
N ILE A 32 -4.92 -11.45 3.10
CA ILE A 32 -4.08 -10.59 2.25
C ILE A 32 -4.82 -9.29 1.91
N ASP A 33 -6.06 -9.36 1.42
CA ASP A 33 -6.84 -8.20 0.96
C ASP A 33 -7.14 -7.23 2.11
N ARG A 34 -7.49 -7.77 3.28
CA ARG A 34 -7.67 -6.97 4.50
C ARG A 34 -6.36 -6.31 4.93
N SER A 35 -5.25 -7.03 4.86
CA SER A 35 -3.94 -6.50 5.26
C SER A 35 -3.47 -5.38 4.32
N GLU A 36 -3.71 -5.51 3.02
CA GLU A 36 -3.50 -4.42 2.07
C GLU A 36 -4.32 -3.18 2.43
N SER A 37 -5.61 -3.35 2.75
CA SER A 37 -6.48 -2.25 3.17
C SER A 37 -5.97 -1.55 4.42
N ILE A 38 -5.49 -2.32 5.41
CA ILE A 38 -4.88 -1.79 6.63
C ILE A 38 -3.59 -1.01 6.32
N ALA A 39 -2.72 -1.55 5.46
CA ALA A 39 -1.49 -0.89 5.06
C ALA A 39 -1.74 0.46 4.34
N ILE A 40 -2.69 0.49 3.41
CA ILE A 40 -3.09 1.73 2.70
C ILE A 40 -3.66 2.74 3.69
N LYS A 41 -4.55 2.30 4.59
CA LYS A 41 -5.11 3.18 5.63
C LYS A 41 -4.02 3.75 6.54
N TYR A 42 -3.05 2.94 6.96
CA TYR A 42 -1.91 3.38 7.76
C TYR A 42 -1.11 4.48 7.03
N LEU A 43 -0.77 4.29 5.76
CA LEU A 43 -0.02 5.29 4.99
C LEU A 43 -0.80 6.61 4.83
N LYS A 44 -2.10 6.51 4.60
CA LYS A 44 -2.99 7.66 4.50
C LYS A 44 -3.10 8.41 5.82
N ASP A 45 -3.44 7.73 6.90
CA ASP A 45 -3.75 8.38 8.17
C ASP A 45 -2.49 8.93 8.85
N THR A 46 -1.35 8.24 8.72
CA THR A 46 -0.08 8.62 9.37
C THR A 46 0.70 9.66 8.56
N TYR A 47 0.69 9.56 7.22
CA TYR A 47 1.56 10.38 6.35
C TYR A 47 0.81 11.16 5.27
N ASN A 48 -0.52 11.17 5.30
CA ASN A 48 -1.37 11.78 4.27
C ASN A 48 -1.04 11.29 2.84
N LEU A 49 -0.59 10.04 2.70
CA LEU A 49 -0.23 9.43 1.42
C LEU A 49 -1.45 8.74 0.79
N ASN A 50 -2.03 9.38 -0.22
CA ASN A 50 -3.20 8.85 -0.94
C ASN A 50 -2.83 8.18 -2.29
N ASP A 51 -1.70 8.58 -2.88
CA ASP A 51 -1.31 8.17 -4.24
C ASP A 51 -0.17 7.14 -4.19
N VAL A 52 -0.51 5.91 -3.78
CA VAL A 52 0.43 4.78 -3.78
C VAL A 52 0.02 3.72 -4.80
N VAL A 53 1.00 2.94 -5.26
CA VAL A 53 0.80 1.77 -6.11
C VAL A 53 1.29 0.55 -5.34
N ILE A 54 0.41 -0.43 -5.11
CA ILE A 54 0.76 -1.69 -4.49
C ILE A 54 1.28 -2.64 -5.57
N THR A 55 2.48 -3.17 -5.38
CA THR A 55 3.17 -4.02 -6.36
C THR A 55 3.17 -5.49 -5.97
N ARG A 56 3.15 -5.78 -4.66
CA ARG A 56 3.19 -7.15 -4.14
C ARG A 56 2.54 -7.23 -2.77
N ARG A 57 1.87 -8.35 -2.50
CA ARG A 57 1.52 -8.79 -1.14
C ARG A 57 2.17 -10.13 -0.85
N GLN A 58 2.71 -10.29 0.34
CA GLN A 58 3.36 -11.53 0.75
C GLN A 58 2.85 -11.96 2.13
N LEU A 59 2.07 -13.04 2.17
CA LEU A 59 1.74 -13.73 3.41
C LEU A 59 2.99 -14.45 3.91
N GLN A 60 3.42 -14.16 5.13
CA GLN A 60 4.57 -14.80 5.75
C GLN A 60 4.19 -16.19 6.28
N PRO A 61 5.16 -17.11 6.45
CA PRO A 61 4.88 -18.43 7.00
C PRO A 61 4.23 -18.33 8.39
N ARG A 62 3.01 -18.89 8.52
CA ARG A 62 2.21 -18.85 9.76
C ARG A 62 2.94 -19.40 10.99
N MET A 63 3.85 -20.34 10.81
CA MET A 63 4.65 -20.92 11.90
C MET A 63 5.66 -19.93 12.52
N ALA A 64 6.01 -18.86 11.80
CA ALA A 64 7.01 -17.89 12.23
C ALA A 64 6.38 -16.55 12.65
N MET A 65 5.38 -16.08 11.90
CA MET A 65 4.76 -14.78 12.14
C MET A 65 3.40 -14.64 11.48
N ALA A 66 2.45 -14.06 12.21
CA ALA A 66 1.11 -13.75 11.71
C ALA A 66 1.08 -12.44 10.90
N ARG A 67 1.85 -12.38 9.80
CA ARG A 67 2.12 -11.12 9.09
C ARG A 67 1.90 -11.23 7.58
N VAL A 68 1.33 -10.17 7.00
CA VAL A 68 1.38 -9.89 5.55
C VAL A 68 2.28 -8.68 5.34
N THR A 69 3.23 -8.78 4.42
CA THR A 69 4.04 -7.65 3.97
C THR A 69 3.47 -7.11 2.65
N VAL A 70 3.11 -5.83 2.65
CA VAL A 70 2.56 -5.10 1.51
C VAL A 70 3.63 -4.19 0.95
N TYR A 71 3.99 -4.37 -0.32
CA TYR A 71 5.02 -3.61 -1.01
C TYR A 71 4.39 -2.62 -1.98
N GLY A 72 4.99 -1.45 -2.12
CA GLY A 72 4.53 -0.45 -3.06
C GLY A 72 5.48 0.71 -3.22
N TYR A 73 5.03 1.71 -3.97
CA TYR A 73 5.74 2.98 -4.17
C TYR A 73 4.74 4.13 -4.33
N VAL A 74 5.22 5.38 -4.25
CA VAL A 74 4.40 6.57 -4.53
C VAL A 74 4.19 6.71 -6.03
N ARG A 75 2.95 6.89 -6.49
CA ARG A 75 2.60 6.92 -7.92
C ARG A 75 3.46 7.95 -8.67
N GLY A 76 4.08 7.51 -9.76
CA GLY A 76 5.00 8.35 -10.57
C GLY A 76 6.42 8.45 -10.01
N HIS A 77 6.70 7.80 -8.89
CA HIS A 77 7.95 7.88 -8.13
C HIS A 77 8.34 6.49 -7.60
N GLU A 78 8.72 5.57 -8.51
CA GLU A 78 9.09 4.20 -8.14
C GLU A 78 10.29 4.13 -7.18
N GLU A 79 11.18 5.13 -7.22
CA GLU A 79 12.29 5.27 -6.28
C GLU A 79 11.81 5.49 -4.85
N GLN A 80 10.61 6.04 -4.64
CA GLN A 80 9.97 6.23 -3.34
C GLN A 80 9.19 4.98 -2.94
N HIS A 81 9.89 3.85 -2.85
CA HIS A 81 9.30 2.56 -2.48
C HIS A 81 9.25 2.34 -0.97
N PHE A 82 8.26 1.55 -0.54
CA PHE A 82 8.00 1.19 0.84
C PHE A 82 7.57 -0.28 0.96
N ASN A 83 7.63 -0.79 2.18
CA ASN A 83 6.91 -1.97 2.61
C ASN A 83 6.25 -1.74 3.98
N VAL A 84 5.01 -2.19 4.12
CA VAL A 84 4.26 -2.16 5.37
C VAL A 84 3.99 -3.60 5.78
N SER A 85 4.46 -3.96 6.96
CA SER A 85 4.15 -5.22 7.60
C SER A 85 2.91 -5.06 8.46
N VAL A 86 1.89 -5.88 8.19
CA VAL A 86 0.62 -5.89 8.92
C VAL A 86 0.47 -7.21 9.64
N ASN A 87 0.25 -7.17 10.95
CA ASN A 87 -0.17 -8.33 11.70
C ASN A 87 -1.68 -8.54 11.52
N TYR A 88 -2.04 -9.65 10.90
CA TYR A 88 -3.43 -9.92 10.52
C TYR A 88 -4.28 -10.49 11.66
N GLU A 89 -3.67 -10.90 12.78
CA GLU A 89 -4.41 -11.30 13.97
C GLU A 89 -4.81 -10.06 14.78
N SER A 90 -3.88 -9.12 14.97
CA SER A 90 -4.13 -7.88 15.69
C SER A 90 -4.74 -6.76 14.82
N ASN A 91 -4.75 -6.94 13.49
CA ASN A 91 -5.17 -5.95 12.49
C ASN A 91 -4.42 -4.61 12.60
N LYS A 92 -3.10 -4.67 12.86
CA LYS A 92 -2.26 -3.48 13.02
C LYS A 92 -1.07 -3.49 12.05
N ALA A 93 -0.75 -2.32 11.51
CA ALA A 93 0.56 -2.10 10.91
C ALA A 93 1.62 -2.09 12.03
N GLU A 94 2.67 -2.87 11.88
CA GLU A 94 3.70 -3.06 12.91
C GLU A 94 5.07 -2.53 12.50
N LEU A 95 5.37 -2.57 11.20
CA LEU A 95 6.66 -2.12 10.69
C LEU A 95 6.48 -1.46 9.34
N LEU A 96 7.11 -0.30 9.19
CA LEU A 96 7.27 0.41 7.94
C LEU A 96 8.77 0.40 7.61
N SER A 97 9.15 -0.10 6.43
CA SER A 97 10.49 0.10 5.86
C SER A 97 10.37 0.75 4.49
N PHE A 98 11.41 1.46 4.07
CA PHE A 98 11.33 2.35 2.91
C PHE A 98 12.70 2.68 2.32
N SER A 99 12.66 3.20 1.09
CA SER A 99 13.83 3.79 0.44
C SER A 99 14.26 5.09 1.09
N ARG A 100 15.49 5.52 0.79
CA ARG A 100 15.99 6.83 1.20
C ARG A 100 15.15 7.95 0.59
N GLU A 101 14.74 7.79 -0.66
CA GLU A 101 13.98 8.77 -1.42
C GLU A 101 12.57 8.95 -0.82
N PHE A 102 11.92 7.86 -0.41
CA PHE A 102 10.64 7.91 0.32
C PHE A 102 10.80 8.63 1.66
N ARG A 103 11.87 8.33 2.42
CA ARG A 103 12.17 9.02 3.67
C ARG A 103 12.33 10.52 3.47
N ASN A 104 13.14 10.92 2.48
CA ASN A 104 13.39 12.33 2.19
C ASN A 104 12.09 13.05 1.84
N MET A 105 11.25 12.44 1.00
CA MET A 105 9.93 12.97 0.65
C MET A 105 9.03 13.17 1.88
N LEU A 106 9.01 12.21 2.81
CA LEU A 106 8.25 12.36 4.05
C LEU A 106 8.79 13.51 4.92
N SER A 107 10.11 13.60 5.07
CA SER A 107 10.75 14.67 5.84
C SER A 107 10.49 16.06 5.24
N GLU A 108 10.53 16.20 3.91
CA GLU A 108 10.19 17.45 3.21
C GLU A 108 8.74 17.87 3.44
N ARG A 109 7.83 16.89 3.61
CA ARG A 109 6.41 17.12 3.94
C ARG A 109 6.16 17.31 5.44
N GLY A 110 7.20 17.31 6.27
CA GLY A 110 7.12 17.53 7.71
C GLY A 110 6.76 16.28 8.54
N PHE A 111 6.83 15.09 7.95
CA PHE A 111 6.60 13.83 8.65
C PHE A 111 7.92 13.21 9.13
N ASP A 112 7.85 12.55 10.29
CA ASP A 112 8.95 11.76 10.85
C ASP A 112 8.65 10.26 10.66
N PRO A 113 9.36 9.56 9.77
CA PRO A 113 9.11 8.15 9.49
C PRO A 113 9.71 7.19 10.54
N TYR A 114 10.35 7.71 11.59
CA TYR A 114 10.93 6.94 12.69
C TYR A 114 10.12 7.03 13.99
N LYS A 115 9.00 7.76 13.99
CA LYS A 115 8.09 7.91 15.13
C LYS A 115 6.93 6.93 15.11
#